data_AF-A0AAE1KP68-F1
#
_entry.id   AF-A0AAE1KP68-F1
#
_cell.length_a   1.000
_cell.length_b   1.000
_cell.length_c   1.000
_cell.angle_alpha   90.00
_cell.angle_beta   90.00
_cell.angle_gamma   90.00
#
_symmetry.space_group_name_H-M   'P 1'
#
loop_
_entity.id
_entity.type
_entity.pdbx_description
1 polymer ?
#
loop_
_entity_poly.entity_id
_entity_poly.type
_entity_poly.pdbx_seq_one_letter_code
_entity_poly.pdbx_strand_id
1 'polypeptide(L)'
;MSNIAVILKHADASGLTKDVISSLVQPAIDRDYRAAERAEKAAVKEAEAVVRQAEEKKAEREHELALVQLKTQQHNNVPFRPANEVKSRIPPFSDSDDMDSYLARFEKLAQFYGWEKKDYALHPGSLLRGKTLKLCWVAYGDF
;
A
#
# COMPACT_ATOMS: atom_id res chain seq x y z
N MET A 1 50.05 -21.02 -36.66
CA MET A 1 51.37 -20.96 -35.97
C MET A 1 51.27 -19.87 -34.91
N SER A 2 51.53 -20.18 -33.64
CA SER A 2 51.30 -19.23 -32.53
C SER A 2 52.28 -18.06 -32.58
N ASN A 3 51.78 -16.82 -32.49
CA ASN A 3 52.58 -15.58 -32.49
C ASN A 3 53.68 -15.59 -31.42
N ILE A 4 53.48 -16.33 -30.34
CA ILE A 4 54.45 -16.49 -29.24
C ILE A 4 55.74 -17.17 -29.73
N ALA A 5 55.64 -18.15 -30.63
CA ALA A 5 56.81 -18.86 -31.16
C ALA A 5 57.68 -17.97 -32.07
N VAL A 6 57.06 -17.02 -32.78
CA VAL A 6 57.76 -16.05 -33.63
C VAL A 6 58.50 -15.02 -32.80
N ILE A 7 57.88 -14.54 -31.71
CA ILE A 7 58.47 -13.57 -30.78
C ILE A 7 59.69 -14.16 -30.07
N LEU A 8 59.59 -15.40 -29.57
CA LEU A 8 60.71 -16.08 -28.90
C LEU A 8 61.91 -16.29 -29.82
N LYS A 9 61.67 -16.66 -31.08
CA LYS A 9 62.73 -16.88 -32.08
C LYS A 9 63.48 -15.59 -32.46
N HIS A 10 62.81 -14.44 -32.45
CA HIS A 10 63.44 -13.14 -32.67
C HIS A 10 64.15 -12.60 -31.44
N ALA A 11 63.69 -12.96 -30.24
CA ALA A 11 64.32 -12.56 -29.00
C ALA A 11 65.72 -13.20 -28.83
N ASP A 12 65.86 -14.48 -29.18
CA ASP A 12 67.14 -15.19 -29.19
C ASP A 12 68.16 -14.55 -30.17
N ALA A 13 67.68 -14.04 -31.31
CA ALA A 13 68.52 -13.35 -32.31
C ALA A 13 68.99 -11.95 -31.86
N SER A 14 68.34 -11.37 -30.84
CA SER A 14 68.63 -10.04 -30.30
C SER A 14 69.45 -10.05 -29.00
N GLY A 15 69.88 -11.23 -28.52
CA GLY A 15 70.66 -11.37 -27.29
C GLY A 15 69.86 -11.13 -26.00
N LEU A 16 68.53 -11.04 -26.12
CA LEU A 16 67.62 -10.90 -24.98
C LEU A 16 67.37 -12.29 -24.40
N THR A 17 68.05 -12.61 -23.30
CA THR A 17 67.83 -13.87 -22.58
C THR A 17 66.39 -13.94 -22.07
N LYS A 18 65.85 -15.15 -21.99
CA LYS A 18 64.49 -15.44 -21.49
C LYS A 18 64.19 -14.76 -20.14
N ASP A 19 65.20 -14.58 -19.31
CA ASP A 19 65.10 -13.93 -18.01
C ASP A 19 64.85 -12.43 -18.10
N VAL A 20 65.43 -11.75 -19.10
CA VAL A 20 65.19 -10.32 -19.37
C VAL A 20 63.76 -10.12 -19.86
N ILE A 21 63.28 -10.99 -20.75
CA ILE A 21 61.89 -10.94 -21.23
C ILE A 21 60.91 -11.21 -20.07
N SER A 22 61.22 -12.20 -19.24
CA SER A 22 60.41 -12.54 -18.05
C SER A 22 60.31 -11.35 -17.09
N SER A 23 61.44 -10.71 -16.76
CA SER A 23 61.47 -9.56 -15.84
C SER A 23 60.75 -8.31 -16.36
N LEU A 24 60.66 -8.13 -17.69
CA LEU A 24 59.89 -7.03 -18.31
C LEU A 24 58.39 -7.29 -18.32
N VAL A 25 57.97 -8.55 -18.46
CA VAL A 25 56.56 -8.94 -18.56
C VAL A 25 55.92 -9.13 -17.18
N GLN A 26 56.68 -9.58 -16.18
CA GLN A 26 56.17 -9.85 -14.84
C GLN A 26 55.43 -8.66 -14.19
N PRO A 27 55.93 -7.41 -14.27
CA PRO A 27 55.23 -6.26 -13.70
C PRO A 27 53.89 -5.96 -14.38
N ALA A 28 53.73 -6.30 -15.66
CA ALA A 28 52.46 -6.12 -16.37
C ALA A 28 51.44 -7.17 -15.90
N ILE A 29 51.86 -8.43 -15.80
CA ILE A 29 51.01 -9.52 -15.28
C ILE A 29 50.57 -9.23 -13.84
N ASP A 30 51.50 -8.77 -12.98
CA ASP A 30 51.20 -8.45 -11.58
C ASP A 30 50.24 -7.26 -11.46
N ARG A 31 50.35 -6.27 -12.35
CA ARG A 31 49.43 -5.13 -12.40
C ARG A 31 48.03 -5.56 -12.83
N ASP A 32 47.93 -6.41 -13.84
CA ASP A 32 46.66 -6.92 -14.34
C ASP A 32 45.98 -7.81 -13.30
N TYR A 33 46.74 -8.67 -12.61
CA TYR A 33 46.21 -9.49 -11.52
C TYR A 33 45.67 -8.63 -10.37
N ARG A 34 46.42 -7.61 -9.95
CA ARG A 34 45.97 -6.67 -8.90
C ARG A 34 44.79 -5.81 -9.34
N ALA A 35 44.68 -5.49 -10.62
CA ALA A 35 43.54 -4.76 -11.17
C ALA A 35 42.29 -5.64 -11.20
N ALA A 36 42.43 -6.90 -11.62
CA ALA A 36 41.36 -7.89 -11.61
C ALA A 36 40.84 -8.15 -10.19
N GLU A 37 41.73 -8.32 -9.21
CA GLU A 37 41.34 -8.53 -7.80
C GLU A 37 40.55 -7.33 -7.23
N ARG A 38 40.95 -6.10 -7.59
CA ARG A 38 40.20 -4.89 -7.19
C ARG A 38 38.85 -4.79 -7.88
N ALA A 39 38.78 -5.13 -9.16
CA ALA A 39 37.53 -5.13 -9.92
C ALA A 39 36.54 -6.17 -9.37
N GLU A 40 37.03 -7.37 -9.02
CA GLU A 40 36.21 -8.42 -8.42
C GLU A 40 35.70 -7.98 -7.04
N LYS A 41 36.57 -7.43 -6.18
CA LYS A 41 36.16 -6.89 -4.87
C LYS A 41 35.16 -5.74 -4.99
N ALA A 42 35.30 -4.89 -6.01
CA ALA A 42 34.34 -3.82 -6.27
C ALA A 42 32.99 -4.38 -6.73
N ALA A 43 32.99 -5.34 -7.67
CA ALA A 43 31.78 -5.98 -8.17
C ALA A 43 31.01 -6.72 -7.07
N VAL A 44 31.72 -7.41 -6.17
CA VAL A 44 31.09 -8.09 -5.02
C VAL A 44 30.42 -7.08 -4.09
N LYS A 45 31.10 -5.96 -3.78
CA LYS A 45 30.52 -4.90 -2.93
C LYS A 45 29.32 -4.22 -3.58
N GLU A 46 29.38 -3.98 -4.89
CA GLU A 46 28.26 -3.41 -5.64
C GLU A 46 27.06 -4.37 -5.67
N ALA A 47 27.30 -5.66 -5.89
CA ALA A 47 26.25 -6.67 -5.83
C ALA A 47 25.62 -6.76 -4.44
N GLU A 48 26.42 -6.76 -3.38
CA GLU A 48 25.93 -6.75 -2.00
C GLU A 48 25.11 -5.49 -1.68
N ALA A 49 25.57 -4.32 -2.12
CA ALA A 49 24.83 -3.07 -1.96
C ALA A 49 23.48 -3.09 -2.69
N VAL A 50 23.43 -3.65 -3.90
CA VAL A 50 22.19 -3.80 -4.68
C VAL A 50 21.21 -4.74 -3.99
N VAL A 51 21.69 -5.88 -3.47
CA VAL A 51 20.86 -6.84 -2.73
C VAL A 51 20.29 -6.19 -1.47
N ARG A 52 21.13 -5.51 -0.68
CA ARG A 52 20.71 -4.81 0.53
C ARG A 52 19.66 -3.72 0.24
N GLN A 53 19.87 -2.91 -0.80
CA GLN A 53 18.89 -1.92 -1.22
C GLN A 53 17.58 -2.55 -1.68
N ALA A 54 17.62 -3.72 -2.33
CA ALA A 54 16.42 -4.43 -2.75
C ALA A 54 15.65 -5.00 -1.56
N GLU A 55 16.33 -5.49 -0.53
CA GLU A 55 15.73 -5.95 0.72
C GLU A 55 15.07 -4.81 1.50
N GLU A 56 15.77 -3.68 1.66
CA GLU A 56 15.23 -2.49 2.33
C GLU A 56 13.96 -1.99 1.62
N LYS A 57 13.96 -1.93 0.28
CA LYS A 57 12.77 -1.57 -0.52
C LYS A 57 11.64 -2.60 -0.45
N LYS A 58 11.93 -3.87 -0.17
CA LYS A 58 10.88 -4.89 0.06
C LYS A 58 10.25 -4.68 1.43
N ALA A 59 11.08 -4.53 2.46
CA ALA A 59 10.62 -4.29 3.82
C ALA A 59 9.78 -3.01 3.94
N GLU A 60 10.17 -1.93 3.25
CA GLU A 60 9.40 -0.67 3.24
C GLU A 60 8.02 -0.85 2.59
N ARG A 61 7.93 -1.55 1.45
CA ARG A 61 6.65 -1.85 0.80
C ARG A 61 5.76 -2.75 1.64
N GLU A 62 6.32 -3.75 2.31
CA GLU A 62 5.58 -4.63 3.21
C GLU A 62 5.03 -3.85 4.41
N HIS A 63 5.83 -2.95 4.99
CA HIS A 63 5.40 -2.08 6.07
C HIS A 63 4.28 -1.11 5.63
N GLU A 64 4.41 -0.50 4.46
CA GLU A 64 3.36 0.36 3.90
C GLU A 64 2.05 -0.40 3.68
N LEU A 65 2.12 -1.61 3.10
CA LEU A 65 0.95 -2.48 2.92
C LEU A 65 0.33 -2.85 4.26
N ALA A 66 1.13 -3.19 5.27
CA ALA A 66 0.63 -3.49 6.61
C ALA A 66 -0.08 -2.29 7.25
N LEU A 67 0.44 -1.07 7.08
CA LEU A 67 -0.21 0.16 7.55
C LEU A 67 -1.55 0.40 6.84
N VAL A 68 -1.61 0.18 5.53
CA VAL A 68 -2.87 0.31 4.76
C VAL A 68 -3.89 -0.73 5.21
N GLN A 69 -3.46 -1.98 5.43
CA GLN A 69 -4.34 -3.03 5.94
C GLN A 69 -4.84 -2.71 7.35
N LEU A 70 -3.99 -2.24 8.25
CA LEU A 70 -4.39 -1.82 9.60
C LEU A 70 -5.39 -0.66 9.56
N LYS A 71 -5.16 0.36 8.72
CA LYS A 71 -6.11 1.47 8.55
C LYS A 71 -7.46 0.98 8.01
N THR A 72 -7.44 0.05 7.06
CA THR A 72 -8.66 -0.54 6.50
C THR A 72 -9.40 -1.38 7.53
N GLN A 73 -8.68 -2.18 8.33
CA GLN A 73 -9.26 -2.94 9.42
C GLN A 73 -9.83 -2.02 10.50
N GLN A 74 -9.17 -0.93 10.86
CA GLN A 74 -9.72 0.08 11.78
C GLN A 74 -11.00 0.71 11.24
N HIS A 75 -11.07 1.00 9.94
CA HIS A 75 -12.29 1.52 9.31
C HIS A 75 -13.42 0.46 9.24
N ASN A 76 -13.08 -0.82 9.07
CA ASN A 76 -14.04 -1.92 9.04
C ASN A 76 -14.49 -2.37 10.43
N ASN A 77 -13.67 -2.09 11.46
CA ASN A 77 -13.94 -2.42 12.86
C ASN A 77 -14.55 -1.23 13.62
N VAL A 78 -14.93 -0.17 12.91
CA VAL A 78 -15.92 0.77 13.43
C VAL A 78 -17.19 -0.06 13.60
N PRO A 79 -17.68 -0.30 14.83
CA PRO A 79 -18.96 -0.94 15.00
C PRO A 79 -19.94 -0.16 14.15
N PHE A 80 -20.82 -0.85 13.41
CA PHE A 80 -21.99 -0.21 12.81
C PHE A 80 -22.68 0.56 13.95
N ARG A 81 -22.36 1.85 14.05
CA ARG A 81 -23.01 2.74 14.96
C ARG A 81 -24.36 2.87 14.29
N PRO A 82 -25.47 2.35 14.87
CA PRO A 82 -26.77 2.81 14.39
C PRO A 82 -26.65 4.32 14.38
N ALA A 83 -27.07 4.95 13.28
CA ALA A 83 -27.03 6.38 13.08
C ALA A 83 -27.91 7.09 14.12
N ASN A 84 -27.54 6.97 15.40
CA ASN A 84 -28.09 7.73 16.49
C ASN A 84 -27.51 9.12 16.29
N GLU A 85 -28.45 9.99 15.95
CA GLU A 85 -28.31 11.43 15.90
C GLU A 85 -27.63 11.95 14.62
N VAL A 86 -28.08 11.48 13.46
CA VAL A 86 -28.52 12.51 12.51
C VAL A 86 -29.60 13.27 13.28
N LYS A 87 -29.27 14.44 13.81
CA LYS A 87 -30.24 15.46 14.18
C LYS A 87 -31.02 15.73 12.90
N SER A 88 -32.01 14.89 12.65
CA SER A 88 -32.90 14.97 11.53
C SER A 88 -33.52 16.36 11.67
N ARG A 89 -33.13 17.27 10.77
CA ARG A 89 -33.79 18.56 10.60
C ARG A 89 -35.25 18.40 10.15
N ILE A 90 -35.76 17.17 10.15
CA ILE A 90 -37.15 16.83 9.93
C ILE A 90 -37.91 17.33 11.17
N PRO A 91 -38.81 18.31 11.02
CA PRO A 91 -39.62 18.76 12.13
C PRO A 91 -40.41 17.57 12.68
N PRO A 92 -40.43 17.37 14.02
CA PRO A 92 -41.18 16.26 14.61
C PRO A 92 -42.67 16.39 14.30
N PHE A 93 -43.37 15.27 14.25
CA PHE A 93 -44.82 15.26 14.12
C PHE A 93 -45.46 15.90 15.35
N SER A 94 -46.38 16.84 15.13
CA SER A 94 -47.23 17.43 16.17
C SER A 94 -48.64 16.87 16.08
N ASP A 95 -49.35 16.74 17.20
CA ASP A 95 -50.76 16.29 17.23
C ASP A 95 -51.73 17.18 16.40
N SER A 96 -51.28 18.35 15.95
CA SER A 96 -52.00 19.25 15.04
C SER A 96 -51.63 19.10 13.55
N ASP A 97 -50.62 18.30 13.21
CA ASP A 97 -50.22 18.04 11.82
C ASP A 97 -51.12 16.94 11.24
N ASP A 98 -51.52 17.12 9.98
CA ASP A 98 -52.15 16.05 9.20
C ASP A 98 -51.11 14.97 8.85
N MET A 99 -51.46 13.69 9.08
CA MET A 99 -50.53 12.57 8.94
C MET A 99 -50.06 12.37 7.49
N ASP A 100 -50.96 12.53 6.52
CA ASP A 100 -50.63 12.36 5.10
C ASP A 100 -49.66 13.46 4.64
N SER A 101 -49.92 14.69 5.07
CA SER A 101 -49.05 15.84 4.84
C SER A 101 -47.66 15.68 5.49
N TYR A 102 -47.59 15.09 6.68
CA TYR A 102 -46.34 14.79 7.37
C TYR A 102 -45.53 13.70 6.65
N LEU A 103 -46.17 12.62 6.22
CA LEU A 103 -45.51 11.52 5.49
C LEU A 103 -44.94 12.02 4.15
N ALA A 104 -45.67 12.84 3.40
CA ALA A 104 -45.18 13.43 2.16
C ALA A 104 -43.93 14.31 2.39
N ARG A 105 -43.87 15.04 3.50
CA ARG A 105 -42.70 15.85 3.89
C ARG A 105 -41.52 14.96 4.29
N PHE A 106 -41.79 13.91 5.05
CA PHE A 106 -40.80 12.92 5.45
C PHE A 106 -40.17 12.23 4.24
N GLU A 107 -40.97 11.76 3.28
CA GLU A 107 -40.46 11.08 2.07
C GLU A 107 -39.58 11.99 1.22
N LYS A 108 -39.98 13.25 1.02
CA LYS A 108 -39.15 14.24 0.30
C LYS A 108 -37.81 14.47 0.99
N LEU A 109 -37.80 14.56 2.32
CA LEU A 109 -36.58 14.75 3.09
C LEU A 109 -35.73 13.47 3.09
N ALA A 110 -36.35 12.29 3.22
CA ALA A 110 -35.68 11.00 3.15
C ALA A 110 -34.99 10.79 1.78
N GLN A 111 -35.64 11.18 0.68
CA GLN A 111 -35.03 11.19 -0.65
C GLN A 111 -33.86 12.17 -0.73
N PHE A 112 -34.00 13.39 -0.17
CA PHE A 112 -32.93 14.38 -0.15
C PHE A 112 -31.70 13.91 0.65
N TYR A 113 -31.91 13.20 1.75
CA TYR A 113 -30.83 12.59 2.56
C TYR A 113 -30.33 11.25 2.01
N GLY A 114 -30.88 10.76 0.90
CA GLY A 114 -30.47 9.51 0.27
C GLY A 114 -30.82 8.25 1.08
N TRP A 115 -31.85 8.30 1.92
CA TRP A 115 -32.29 7.15 2.71
C TRP A 115 -32.93 6.09 1.80
N GLU A 116 -32.59 4.82 2.03
CA GLU A 116 -33.25 3.71 1.34
C GLU A 116 -34.65 3.49 1.91
N LYS A 117 -35.61 3.10 1.05
CA LYS A 117 -37.01 2.83 1.47
C LYS A 117 -37.11 1.80 2.59
N LYS A 118 -36.15 0.87 2.69
CA LYS A 118 -36.09 -0.14 3.75
C LYS A 118 -35.84 0.48 5.12
N ASP A 119 -35.16 1.62 5.16
CA ASP A 119 -34.80 2.32 6.39
C ASP A 119 -35.87 3.35 6.80
N TYR A 120 -36.89 3.57 5.97
CA TYR A 120 -37.96 4.54 6.25
C TYR A 120 -38.74 4.21 7.51
N ALA A 121 -38.83 2.94 7.91
CA ALA A 121 -39.51 2.53 9.14
C ALA A 121 -38.65 2.73 10.40
N LEU A 122 -37.32 2.86 10.27
CA LEU A 122 -36.39 2.97 11.40
C LEU A 122 -36.29 4.40 11.95
N HIS A 123 -36.59 5.41 11.13
CA HIS A 123 -36.45 6.82 11.48
C HIS A 123 -37.69 7.47 12.16
N PRO A 124 -38.96 7.13 11.82
CA PRO A 124 -40.16 7.75 12.36
C PRO A 124 -40.31 7.59 13.87
N GLY A 125 -39.84 6.48 14.45
CA GLY A 125 -39.92 6.25 15.89
C GLY A 125 -39.25 7.34 16.74
N SER A 126 -38.25 8.05 16.19
CA SER A 126 -37.59 9.20 16.83
C SER A 126 -38.24 10.56 16.53
N LEU A 127 -39.12 10.61 15.52
CA LEU A 127 -39.71 11.83 14.98
C LEU A 127 -41.17 12.01 15.39
N LEU A 128 -41.85 10.92 15.78
CA LEU A 128 -43.18 10.97 16.36
C LEU A 128 -43.08 11.36 17.84
N ARG A 129 -43.79 12.39 18.26
CA ARG A 129 -43.89 12.82 19.67
C ARG A 129 -45.33 12.70 20.15
N GLY A 130 -45.54 12.57 21.46
CA GLY A 130 -46.89 12.60 22.05
C GLY A 130 -47.69 11.30 21.91
N LYS A 131 -48.98 11.40 21.56
CA LYS A 131 -49.92 10.26 21.54
C LYS A 131 -49.63 9.26 20.42
N THR A 132 -49.04 9.72 19.32
CA THR A 132 -48.70 8.90 18.16
C THR A 132 -47.56 7.92 18.45
N LEU A 133 -46.65 8.27 19.37
CA LEU A 133 -45.63 7.34 19.87
C LEU A 133 -46.31 6.14 20.54
N LYS A 134 -47.30 6.37 21.42
CA LYS A 134 -48.02 5.29 22.13
C LYS A 134 -48.69 4.29 21.18
N LEU A 135 -49.25 4.75 20.06
CA LEU A 135 -49.87 3.86 19.06
C LEU A 135 -48.83 3.00 18.32
N CYS A 136 -47.64 3.54 18.05
CA CYS A 136 -46.56 2.80 17.40
C CYS A 136 -46.02 1.65 18.27
N TRP A 137 -45.98 1.82 19.60
CA TRP A 137 -45.55 0.75 20.52
C TRP A 137 -46.61 -0.35 20.68
N VAL A 138 -47.90 -0.03 20.52
CA VAL A 138 -48.99 -1.03 20.57
C VAL A 138 -48.99 -1.91 19.32
N ALA A 139 -48.59 -1.39 18.15
CA ALA A 139 -48.54 -2.16 16.91
C ALA A 139 -47.37 -3.17 16.81
N TYR A 140 -46.32 -3.00 17.63
CA TYR A 140 -45.13 -3.86 17.63
C TYR A 140 -45.01 -4.74 18.90
N GLY A 141 -46.05 -4.76 19.74
CA GLY A 141 -46.02 -5.36 21.08
C GLY A 141 -46.77 -6.69 21.26
N ASP A 142 -47.26 -7.30 20.19
CA ASP A 142 -47.84 -8.66 20.23
C ASP A 142 -46.91 -9.64 19.49
N PHE A 143 -45.85 -10.08 20.18
CA PHE A 143 -45.09 -11.30 19.88
C PHE A 143 -44.62 -11.96 21.18
#